data_AF-A0A2V5SPE9-F1
#
_entry.id   AF-A0A2V5SPE9-F1
#
_cell.length_a   1.000
_cell.length_b   1.000
_cell.length_c   1.000
_cell.angle_alpha   90.00
_cell.angle_beta   90.00
_cell.angle_gamma   90.00
#
_symmetry.space_group_name_H-M   'P 1'
#
loop_
_entity.id
_entity.type
_entity.pdbx_description
1 polymer ?
#
loop_
_entity_poly.entity_id
_entity_poly.type
_entity_poly.pdbx_seq_one_letter_code
_entity_poly.pdbx_strand_id
1 'polypeptide(L)'
;MTGSRLIWDKQRLGFAAGENGLRIARVLYGLALIPFGLAHFTYLKQTAVLVPAGLPWHVAWAYLTGVTFIAAGIAVIIGVWARLAAALATLQMGLFLLLVWIPRVAQGSMTAFQWGEAVVTWALMSAGWVMTDSYRGTPWFAVKTRRV
;
A
#
# COMPACT_ATOMS: atom_id res chain seq x y z
N MET A 1 5.96 -12.30 39.71
CA MET A 1 4.88 -12.83 38.84
C MET A 1 4.87 -12.16 37.45
N THR A 2 6.03 -11.85 36.87
CA THR A 2 6.13 -11.01 35.64
C THR A 2 6.71 -11.76 34.44
N GLY A 3 7.31 -12.93 34.64
CA GLY A 3 7.97 -13.70 33.59
C GLY A 3 7.02 -14.48 32.66
N SER A 4 5.87 -14.94 33.18
CA SER A 4 4.93 -15.74 32.36
C SER A 4 4.29 -14.90 31.25
N ARG A 5 3.82 -13.68 31.54
CA ARG A 5 3.23 -12.78 30.54
C ARG A 5 4.18 -12.44 29.39
N LEU A 6 5.47 -12.22 29.70
CA LEU A 6 6.47 -11.88 28.68
C LEU A 6 6.73 -13.03 27.69
N ILE A 7 6.62 -14.28 28.15
CA ILE A 7 6.80 -15.49 27.33
C ILE A 7 5.55 -15.76 26.49
N TRP A 8 4.35 -15.59 27.08
CA TRP A 8 3.07 -15.70 26.37
C TRP A 8 2.95 -14.69 25.21
N ASP A 9 3.39 -13.44 25.43
CA ASP A 9 3.39 -12.41 24.39
C ASP A 9 4.37 -12.74 23.27
N LYS A 10 5.61 -13.16 23.59
CA LYS A 10 6.60 -13.57 22.58
C LYS A 10 6.13 -14.77 21.75
N GLN A 11 5.41 -15.72 22.36
CA GLN A 11 4.96 -16.94 21.70
C GLN A 11 3.75 -16.69 20.79
N ARG A 12 2.80 -15.82 21.20
CA ARG A 12 1.66 -15.40 20.37
C ARG A 12 2.09 -14.43 19.26
N LEU A 13 3.01 -13.51 19.55
CA LEU A 13 3.60 -12.61 18.55
C LEU A 13 4.51 -13.36 17.58
N GLY A 14 5.19 -14.43 18.01
CA GLY A 14 6.04 -15.26 17.14
C GLY A 14 5.28 -16.02 16.06
N PHE A 15 4.01 -16.39 16.30
CA PHE A 15 3.15 -17.01 15.29
C PHE A 15 2.73 -16.00 14.21
N ALA A 16 2.38 -14.77 14.60
CA ALA A 16 1.94 -13.71 13.68
C ALA A 16 3.09 -12.95 13.01
N ALA A 17 4.22 -12.77 13.69
CA ALA A 17 5.42 -12.09 13.21
C ALA A 17 6.53 -13.06 12.74
N GLY A 18 6.23 -14.36 12.71
CA GLY A 18 7.11 -15.37 12.11
C GLY A 18 7.14 -15.27 10.57
N GLU A 19 8.03 -16.03 9.94
CA GLU A 19 8.22 -15.97 8.48
C GLU A 19 6.94 -16.25 7.69
N ASN A 20 6.11 -17.19 8.16
CA ASN A 20 4.83 -17.51 7.55
C ASN A 20 3.82 -16.35 7.67
N GLY A 21 3.74 -15.70 8.83
CA GLY A 21 2.89 -14.54 9.05
C GLY A 21 3.29 -13.35 8.18
N LEU A 22 4.59 -13.07 8.09
CA LEU A 22 5.13 -12.04 7.19
C LEU A 22 4.83 -12.37 5.72
N ARG A 23 4.93 -13.64 5.32
CA ARG A 23 4.59 -14.06 3.96
C ARG A 23 3.11 -13.85 3.64
N ILE A 24 2.22 -14.19 4.58
CA ILE A 24 0.77 -13.96 4.42
C ILE A 24 0.49 -12.45 4.31
N ALA A 25 1.08 -11.64 5.19
CA ALA A 25 0.91 -10.19 5.15
C ALA A 25 1.36 -9.60 3.80
N ARG A 26 2.49 -10.06 3.25
CA ARG A 26 3.00 -9.63 1.94
C ARG A 26 2.03 -9.97 0.81
N VAL A 27 1.50 -11.19 0.81
CA VAL A 27 0.52 -11.63 -0.17
C VAL A 27 -0.77 -10.80 -0.06
N LEU A 28 -1.30 -10.63 1.16
CA LEU A 28 -2.53 -9.86 1.37
C LEU A 28 -2.35 -8.39 0.96
N TYR A 29 -1.22 -7.76 1.32
CA TYR A 29 -0.93 -6.39 0.91
C TYR A 29 -0.84 -6.26 -0.62
N GLY A 30 -0.10 -7.15 -1.27
CA GLY A 30 0.01 -7.13 -2.73
C GLY A 30 -1.33 -7.39 -3.42
N LEU A 31 -2.15 -8.30 -2.88
CA LEU A 31 -3.51 -8.55 -3.35
C LEU A 31 -4.47 -7.38 -3.09
N ALA A 32 -4.19 -6.51 -2.12
CA ALA A 32 -4.97 -5.29 -1.92
C ALA A 32 -4.57 -4.18 -2.92
N LEU A 33 -3.29 -4.09 -3.28
CA LEU A 33 -2.80 -3.10 -4.25
C LEU A 33 -3.32 -3.34 -5.67
N ILE A 34 -3.49 -4.60 -6.09
CA ILE A 34 -3.96 -4.96 -7.44
C ILE A 34 -5.37 -4.41 -7.74
N PRO A 35 -6.42 -4.73 -6.97
CA PRO A 35 -7.76 -4.21 -7.21
C PRO A 35 -7.82 -2.69 -6.99
N PHE A 36 -7.02 -2.13 -6.07
CA PHE A 36 -6.92 -0.68 -5.92
C PHE A 36 -6.33 -0.01 -7.18
N GLY A 37 -5.31 -0.62 -7.78
CA GLY A 37 -4.79 -0.18 -9.07
C GLY A 37 -5.82 -0.34 -10.19
N LEU A 38 -6.55 -1.45 -10.23
CA LEU A 38 -7.62 -1.68 -11.22
C LEU A 38 -8.75 -0.64 -11.10
N ALA A 39 -9.05 -0.18 -9.88
CA ALA A 39 -10.04 0.87 -9.63
C ALA A 39 -9.74 2.17 -10.40
N HIS A 40 -8.48 2.47 -10.69
CA HIS A 40 -8.09 3.64 -11.48
C HIS A 40 -8.54 3.56 -12.95
N PHE A 41 -8.76 2.35 -13.46
CA PHE A 41 -9.24 2.11 -14.81
C PHE A 41 -10.77 2.04 -14.84
N THR A 42 -11.38 1.33 -13.87
CA THR A 42 -12.84 1.15 -13.81
C THR A 42 -13.57 2.43 -13.40
N TYR A 43 -12.94 3.25 -12.54
CA TYR A 43 -13.47 4.53 -12.05
C TYR A 43 -12.67 5.72 -12.61
N LEU A 44 -12.15 5.60 -13.84
CA LEU A 44 -11.25 6.57 -14.44
C LEU A 44 -11.77 8.01 -14.39
N LYS A 45 -13.06 8.24 -14.62
CA LYS A 45 -13.66 9.57 -14.56
C LYS A 45 -13.55 10.15 -13.14
N GLN A 46 -13.88 9.34 -12.14
CA GLN A 46 -13.80 9.70 -10.73
C GLN A 46 -12.36 9.91 -10.28
N THR A 47 -11.40 9.13 -10.80
CA THR A 47 -9.98 9.28 -10.47
C THR A 47 -9.35 10.50 -11.15
N ALA A 48 -9.65 10.75 -12.43
CA ALA A 48 -9.06 11.87 -13.18
C ALA A 48 -9.44 13.24 -12.60
N VAL A 49 -10.65 13.39 -12.06
CA VAL A 49 -11.08 14.65 -11.40
C VAL A 49 -10.44 14.87 -10.03
N LEU A 50 -9.72 13.88 -9.49
CA LEU A 50 -8.96 14.00 -8.24
C LEU A 50 -7.53 14.49 -8.50
N VAL A 51 -7.03 14.39 -9.73
CA VAL A 51 -5.72 14.95 -10.09
C VAL A 51 -5.78 16.48 -9.91
N PRO A 52 -4.80 17.10 -9.22
CA PRO A 52 -4.82 18.54 -8.96
C PRO A 52 -4.97 19.35 -10.26
N ALA A 53 -5.80 20.39 -10.23
CA ALA A 53 -6.16 21.17 -11.43
C ALA A 53 -4.98 21.85 -12.14
N GLY A 54 -3.82 22.00 -11.48
CA GLY A 54 -2.60 22.55 -12.07
C GLY A 54 -1.77 21.54 -12.88
N LEU A 55 -2.11 20.25 -12.86
CA LEU A 55 -1.38 19.20 -13.58
C LEU A 55 -2.06 18.89 -14.92
N PRO A 56 -1.36 18.99 -16.06
CA PRO A 56 -1.91 18.53 -17.33
C PRO A 56 -2.05 16.99 -17.37
N TRP A 57 -2.79 16.49 -18.36
CA TRP A 57 -2.95 15.05 -18.62
C TRP A 57 -3.48 14.22 -17.45
N HIS A 58 -4.55 14.70 -16.80
CA HIS A 58 -5.21 14.04 -15.66
C HIS A 58 -5.48 12.54 -15.88
N VAL A 59 -5.92 12.16 -17.08
CA VAL A 59 -6.19 10.76 -17.46
C VAL A 59 -4.90 9.93 -17.51
N ALA A 60 -3.80 10.50 -18.02
CA ALA A 60 -2.52 9.82 -18.07
C ALA A 60 -1.99 9.54 -16.66
N TRP A 61 -2.14 10.49 -15.73
CA TRP A 61 -1.79 10.28 -14.33
C TRP A 61 -2.63 9.19 -13.67
N ALA A 62 -3.94 9.15 -13.92
CA ALA A 62 -4.80 8.10 -13.39
C ALA A 62 -4.38 6.70 -13.89
N TYR A 63 -4.04 6.55 -15.17
CA TYR A 63 -3.50 5.30 -15.69
C TYR A 63 -2.14 4.96 -15.10
N LEU A 64 -1.23 5.93 -15.04
CA LEU A 64 0.12 5.73 -14.51
C LEU A 64 0.07 5.20 -13.08
N THR A 65 -0.69 5.86 -12.21
CA THR A 65 -0.81 5.44 -10.81
C THR A 65 -1.50 4.09 -10.65
N GLY A 66 -2.49 3.78 -11.49
CA GLY A 66 -3.12 2.47 -11.55
C GLY A 66 -2.14 1.36 -11.92
N VAL A 67 -1.33 1.57 -12.98
CA VAL A 67 -0.30 0.62 -13.42
C VAL A 67 0.75 0.41 -12.33
N THR A 68 1.23 1.47 -11.68
CA THR A 68 2.25 1.34 -10.64
C THR A 68 1.75 0.57 -9.42
N PHE A 69 0.47 0.71 -9.02
CA PHE A 69 -0.10 -0.11 -7.94
C PHE A 69 -0.18 -1.59 -8.30
N ILE A 70 -0.64 -1.93 -9.52
CA ILE A 70 -0.69 -3.32 -9.98
C ILE A 70 0.72 -3.90 -10.01
N ALA A 71 1.67 -3.18 -10.59
CA ALA A 71 3.07 -3.61 -10.67
C ALA A 71 3.67 -3.81 -9.26
N ALA A 72 3.42 -2.88 -8.34
CA ALA A 72 3.89 -3.00 -6.96
C ALA A 72 3.26 -4.19 -6.24
N GLY A 73 1.97 -4.43 -6.42
CA GLY A 73 1.28 -5.59 -5.85
C GLY A 73 1.87 -6.91 -6.33
N ILE A 74 2.08 -7.05 -7.64
CA ILE A 74 2.72 -8.22 -8.24
C ILE A 74 4.14 -8.38 -7.69
N ALA A 75 4.95 -7.32 -7.71
CA ALA A 75 6.34 -7.30 -7.24
C ALA A 75 6.47 -7.77 -5.77
N VAL A 76 5.57 -7.31 -4.89
CA VAL A 76 5.51 -7.72 -3.49
C VAL A 76 5.13 -9.21 -3.34
N ILE A 77 4.15 -9.70 -4.11
CA ILE A 77 3.71 -11.11 -4.07
C ILE A 77 4.84 -12.05 -4.49
N ILE A 78 5.51 -11.74 -5.60
CA ILE A 78 6.57 -12.60 -6.15
C ILE A 78 7.91 -12.43 -5.43
N GLY A 79 8.10 -11.33 -4.69
CA GLY A 79 9.33 -11.03 -3.96
C GLY A 79 10.43 -10.44 -4.84
N VAL A 80 10.07 -9.70 -5.90
CA VAL A 80 11.01 -9.01 -6.79
C VAL A 80 10.94 -7.52 -6.50
N TRP A 81 12.06 -6.93 -6.08
CA TRP A 81 12.15 -5.53 -5.65
C TRP A 81 11.09 -5.16 -4.61
N ALA A 82 10.66 -6.14 -3.81
CA ALA A 82 9.47 -6.02 -2.97
C ALA A 82 9.57 -4.88 -1.95
N ARG A 83 10.77 -4.63 -1.41
CA ARG A 83 11.04 -3.49 -0.53
C ARG A 83 10.79 -2.16 -1.24
N LEU A 84 11.34 -2.00 -2.44
CA LEU A 84 11.17 -0.79 -3.24
C LEU A 84 9.72 -0.62 -3.68
N ALA A 85 9.08 -1.68 -4.16
CA ALA A 85 7.68 -1.69 -4.55
C ALA A 85 6.75 -1.26 -3.40
N ALA A 86 6.94 -1.83 -2.20
CA ALA A 86 6.17 -1.45 -1.01
C ALA A 86 6.41 0.01 -0.62
N ALA A 87 7.67 0.49 -0.67
CA ALA A 87 8.00 1.87 -0.34
C ALA A 87 7.39 2.87 -1.33
N LEU A 88 7.49 2.60 -2.63
CA LEU A 88 6.91 3.44 -3.67
C LEU A 88 5.38 3.45 -3.61
N ALA A 89 4.75 2.30 -3.36
CA ALA A 89 3.30 2.24 -3.13
C ALA A 89 2.88 3.05 -1.89
N THR A 90 3.66 2.97 -0.81
CA THR A 90 3.44 3.76 0.42
C THR A 90 3.56 5.25 0.13
N LEU A 91 4.60 5.66 -0.58
CA LEU A 91 4.80 7.05 -0.98
C LEU A 91 3.64 7.54 -1.84
N GLN A 92 3.22 6.75 -2.84
CA GLN A 92 2.11 7.09 -3.72
C GLN A 92 0.79 7.26 -2.95
N MET A 93 0.50 6.39 -1.98
CA MET A 93 -0.67 6.54 -1.11
C MET A 93 -0.57 7.77 -0.21
N GLY A 94 0.61 8.08 0.32
CA GLY A 94 0.85 9.31 1.09
C GLY A 94 0.64 10.56 0.25
N LEU A 95 1.09 10.56 -1.00
CA LEU A 95 0.82 11.65 -1.93
C LEU A 95 -0.68 11.83 -2.20
N PHE A 96 -1.46 10.75 -2.31
CA PHE A 96 -2.91 10.85 -2.45
C PHE A 96 -3.57 11.44 -1.19
N LEU A 97 -3.14 11.01 -0.01
CA LEU A 97 -3.63 11.58 1.24
C LEU A 97 -3.37 13.08 1.32
N LEU A 98 -2.14 13.51 0.97
CA LEU A 98 -1.74 14.91 1.04
C LEU A 98 -2.38 15.76 -0.06
N LEU A 99 -2.40 15.30 -1.30
CA LEU A 99 -2.78 16.11 -2.46
C LEU A 99 -4.27 16.03 -2.81
N VAL A 100 -4.94 14.93 -2.44
CA VAL A 100 -6.35 14.70 -2.77
C VAL A 100 -7.20 14.83 -1.52
N TRP A 101 -6.94 14.01 -0.50
CA TRP A 101 -7.86 13.88 0.63
C TRP A 101 -7.82 15.08 1.58
N ILE A 102 -6.64 15.57 1.97
CA ILE A 102 -6.53 16.74 2.86
C ILE A 102 -7.25 17.97 2.29
N PRO A 103 -7.03 18.39 1.02
CA PRO A 103 -7.76 19.52 0.45
C PRO A 103 -9.27 19.30 0.38
N ARG A 104 -9.73 18.08 0.08
CA ARG A 104 -11.16 17.75 0.01
C ARG A 104 -11.83 17.79 1.39
N VAL A 105 -11.13 17.33 2.44
CA VAL A 105 -11.59 17.46 3.83
C VAL A 105 -11.72 18.95 4.19
N ALA A 106 -10.70 19.76 3.87
CA ALA A 106 -10.70 21.19 4.15
C ALA A 106 -11.83 21.95 3.44
N GLN A 107 -12.25 21.49 2.25
CA GLN A 107 -13.40 22.04 1.51
C GLN A 107 -14.76 21.61 2.10
N GLY A 108 -14.82 20.65 3.02
CA GLY A 108 -16.04 20.20 3.68
C GLY A 108 -17.05 19.49 2.78
N SER A 109 -16.67 19.09 1.56
CA SER A 109 -17.58 18.58 0.52
C SER A 109 -17.48 17.06 0.28
N MET A 110 -16.88 16.31 1.22
CA MET A 110 -16.65 14.89 1.05
C MET A 110 -17.93 14.06 1.23
N THR A 111 -18.25 13.26 0.23
CA THR A 111 -19.31 12.25 0.30
C THR A 111 -18.89 11.07 1.19
N ALA A 112 -19.85 10.26 1.65
CA ALA A 112 -19.55 9.05 2.42
C ALA A 112 -18.63 8.08 1.67
N PHE A 113 -18.80 7.96 0.35
CA PHE A 113 -17.92 7.17 -0.50
C PHE A 113 -16.48 7.70 -0.48
N GLN A 114 -16.30 9.02 -0.63
CA GLN A 114 -14.97 9.66 -0.57
C GLN A 114 -14.29 9.51 0.79
N TRP A 115 -15.06 9.55 1.88
CA TRP A 115 -14.54 9.22 3.20
C TRP A 115 -14.04 7.78 3.29
N GLY A 116 -14.78 6.83 2.71
CA GLY A 116 -14.34 5.45 2.59
C GLY A 116 -13.00 5.33 1.85
N GLU A 117 -12.89 5.97 0.69
CA GLU A 117 -11.65 5.99 -0.10
C GLU A 117 -10.47 6.63 0.64
N ALA A 118 -10.70 7.72 1.39
CA ALA A 118 -9.67 8.35 2.21
C ALA A 118 -9.18 7.43 3.34
N VAL A 119 -10.09 6.73 4.02
CA VAL A 119 -9.76 5.75 5.06
C VAL A 119 -9.00 4.56 4.48
N VAL A 120 -9.44 4.03 3.33
CA VAL A 120 -8.74 2.94 2.62
C VAL A 120 -7.35 3.38 2.20
N THR A 121 -7.20 4.59 1.67
CA THR A 121 -5.89 5.17 1.30
C THR A 121 -4.96 5.24 2.51
N TRP A 122 -5.45 5.75 3.63
CA TRP A 122 -4.67 5.85 4.87
C TRP A 122 -4.29 4.48 5.45
N ALA A 123 -5.22 3.51 5.41
CA ALA A 123 -4.96 2.15 5.84
C ALA A 123 -3.90 1.46 4.97
N LEU A 124 -3.99 1.57 3.64
CA LEU A 124 -3.02 1.00 2.71
C LEU A 124 -1.65 1.69 2.79
N MET A 125 -1.61 3.00 3.04
CA MET A 125 -0.36 3.72 3.34
C MET A 125 0.29 3.17 4.61
N SER A 126 -0.47 3.05 5.69
CA SER A 126 0.05 2.58 6.99
C SER A 126 0.53 1.13 6.89
N ALA A 127 -0.24 0.26 6.23
CA ALA A 127 0.15 -1.11 5.94
C ALA A 127 1.41 -1.17 5.07
N GLY A 128 1.52 -0.29 4.07
CA GLY A 128 2.69 -0.19 3.21
C GLY A 128 3.95 0.23 3.95
N TRP A 129 3.83 1.15 4.92
CA TRP A 129 4.93 1.54 5.78
C TRP A 129 5.46 0.36 6.58
N VAL A 130 4.56 -0.38 7.26
CA VAL A 130 4.91 -1.61 7.99
C VAL A 130 5.48 -2.67 7.06
N MET A 131 4.93 -2.81 5.85
CA MET A 131 5.42 -3.76 4.85
C MET A 131 6.86 -3.44 4.43
N THR A 132 7.14 -2.16 4.15
CA THR A 132 8.49 -1.67 3.84
C THR A 132 9.45 -1.94 4.98
N ASP A 133 9.01 -1.70 6.21
CA ASP A 133 9.75 -1.98 7.44
C ASP A 133 10.13 -3.46 7.58
N SER A 134 9.18 -4.35 7.24
CA SER A 134 9.40 -5.81 7.26
C SER A 134 10.55 -6.28 6.35
N TYR A 135 11.02 -5.42 5.44
CA TYR A 135 12.14 -5.67 4.56
C TYR A 135 13.43 -4.92 4.96
N ARG A 136 13.55 -4.38 6.18
CA ARG A 136 14.69 -3.53 6.62
C ARG A 136 16.08 -4.11 6.34
N GLY A 137 16.25 -5.43 6.32
CA GLY A 137 17.52 -6.11 5.98
C GLY A 137 17.66 -6.57 4.52
N THR A 138 16.66 -6.33 3.66
CA THR A 138 16.67 -6.74 2.25
C THR A 138 17.15 -5.58 1.37
N PRO A 139 18.07 -5.81 0.40
CA PRO A 139 18.42 -4.79 -0.59
C PRO A 139 17.21 -4.30 -1.39
N TRP A 140 17.21 -3.02 -1.78
CA TRP A 140 16.10 -2.41 -2.52
C TRP A 140 15.78 -3.14 -3.84
N PHE A 141 16.80 -3.63 -4.52
CA PHE A 141 16.70 -4.32 -5.81
C PHE A 141 16.81 -5.85 -5.68
N ALA A 142 16.52 -6.41 -4.51
CA ALA A 142 16.58 -7.86 -4.31
C ALA A 142 15.56 -8.61 -5.16
N VAL A 143 15.98 -9.75 -5.69
CA VAL A 143 15.13 -10.71 -6.43
C VAL A 143 15.12 -11.99 -5.63
N LYS A 144 13.93 -12.50 -5.27
CA LYS A 144 13.82 -13.78 -4.56
C LYS A 144 14.33 -14.92 -5.45
N THR A 145 15.53 -15.42 -5.18
CA THR A 145 16.04 -16.65 -5.79
C THR A 145 15.32 -17.85 -5.19
N ARG A 146 14.71 -18.69 -6.03
CA ARG A 146 14.24 -20.00 -5.55
C ARG A 146 15.49 -20.80 -5.18
N ARG A 147 15.62 -21.25 -3.93
CA ARG A 147 16.51 -22.37 -3.64
C ARG A 147 15.90 -23.58 -4.35
N VAL A 148 16.56 -24.04 -5.40
CA VAL A 148 16.27 -25.32 -6.07
C VAL A 148 16.88 -26.43 -5.23
#